data_AF-A0A5D4U0L0-F1
#
_entry.id   AF-A0A5D4U0L0-F1
#
_cell.length_a   1.000
_cell.length_b   1.000
_cell.length_c   1.000
_cell.angle_alpha   90.00
_cell.angle_beta   90.00
_cell.angle_gamma   90.00
#
_symmetry.space_group_name_H-M   'P 1'
#
loop_
_entity.id
_entity.type
_entity.pdbx_description
1 polymer ?
#
loop_
_entity_poly.entity_id
_entity_poly.type
_entity_poly.pdbx_seq_one_letter_code
_entity_poly.pdbx_strand_id
1 'polypeptide(L)'
;MEKTIKVLVADDERYSRDELKHLLSEYSSIEIAGEADSGESAILQSIQHSPDVVFLDVEMPKLNGMEAAKSLLELKKPPLIVFATAYPQFAAEAFRYEAVDYLLKPYDEEQLEQTVKRIEKQLLPSPLPDTEISRQPGKLAVEGEGEILYLDPAQILYMCREEKVSQIITKTARYEVKTPLKDLESRLGAYSFFRIHKSYIVNLDYVSKLTPWFNGAYQLEIQGFKEKLSVSRNYVKALRQKLEL
;
A
#
# COMPACT_ATOMS: atom_id res chain seq x y z
N MET A 1 -21.46 -9.84 -7.87
CA MET A 1 -21.01 -10.77 -6.83
C MET A 1 -19.83 -10.11 -6.17
N GLU A 2 -19.97 -9.68 -4.93
CA GLU A 2 -18.86 -9.12 -4.17
C GLU A 2 -17.76 -10.18 -4.12
N LYS A 3 -16.54 -9.82 -4.48
CA LYS A 3 -15.42 -10.77 -4.48
C LYS A 3 -15.05 -11.00 -3.03
N THR A 4 -15.21 -12.23 -2.55
CA THR A 4 -14.83 -12.61 -1.19
C THR A 4 -13.37 -13.07 -1.16
N ILE A 5 -12.62 -12.62 -0.15
CA ILE A 5 -11.20 -12.90 0.05
C ILE A 5 -11.08 -14.21 0.82
N LYS A 6 -10.46 -15.22 0.21
CA LYS A 6 -10.27 -16.52 0.83
C LYS A 6 -9.04 -16.50 1.73
N VAL A 7 -9.26 -16.77 3.01
CA VAL A 7 -8.21 -16.75 4.04
C VAL A 7 -7.96 -18.15 4.58
N LEU A 8 -6.68 -18.52 4.68
CA LEU A 8 -6.21 -19.70 5.42
C LEU A 8 -5.53 -19.23 6.71
N VAL A 9 -5.85 -19.85 7.84
CA VAL A 9 -5.21 -19.58 9.14
C VAL A 9 -4.34 -20.76 9.54
N ALA A 10 -3.06 -20.53 9.80
CA ALA A 10 -2.08 -21.57 10.12
C ALA A 10 -1.34 -21.24 11.42
N ASP A 11 -1.51 -22.12 12.41
CA ASP A 11 -1.00 -21.96 13.77
C ASP A 11 -1.09 -23.33 14.46
N ASP A 12 -0.10 -23.75 15.24
CA ASP A 12 -0.15 -25.06 15.89
C ASP A 12 -1.14 -25.07 17.09
N GLU A 13 -1.36 -23.91 17.70
CA GLU A 13 -2.29 -23.75 18.81
C GLU A 13 -3.74 -23.57 18.33
N ARG A 14 -4.60 -24.53 18.67
CA ARG A 14 -6.02 -24.50 18.30
C ARG A 14 -6.72 -23.22 18.79
N TYR A 15 -6.40 -22.76 20.00
CA TYR A 15 -7.00 -21.55 20.57
C TYR A 15 -6.67 -20.31 19.74
N SER A 16 -5.41 -20.14 19.33
CA SER A 16 -4.99 -19.03 18.47
C SER A 16 -5.66 -19.07 17.10
N ARG A 17 -5.83 -20.26 16.50
CA ARG A 17 -6.63 -20.39 15.27
C ARG A 17 -8.07 -19.96 15.47
N ASP A 18 -8.72 -20.45 16.52
CA ASP A 18 -10.12 -20.17 16.81
C ASP A 18 -10.35 -18.68 17.09
N GLU A 19 -9.45 -18.04 17.84
CA GLU A 19 -9.45 -16.58 18.10
C GLU A 19 -9.29 -15.78 16.80
N LEU A 20 -8.25 -16.06 16.01
CA LEU A 20 -8.01 -15.30 14.78
C LEU A 20 -9.13 -15.48 13.75
N LYS A 21 -9.66 -16.69 13.60
CA LYS A 21 -10.84 -16.95 12.75
C LYS A 21 -12.06 -16.17 13.25
N HIS A 22 -12.27 -16.08 14.57
CA HIS A 22 -13.39 -15.33 15.13
C HIS A 22 -13.28 -13.85 14.77
N LEU A 23 -12.12 -13.25 15.03
CA LEU A 23 -11.86 -11.84 14.68
C LEU A 23 -12.01 -11.60 13.17
N LEU A 24 -11.46 -12.48 12.33
CA LEU A 24 -11.57 -12.36 10.88
C LEU A 24 -12.99 -12.57 10.35
N SER A 25 -13.83 -13.33 11.05
CA SER A 25 -15.22 -13.59 10.65
C SER A 25 -16.14 -12.38 10.78
N GLU A 26 -15.72 -11.34 11.51
CA GLU A 26 -16.46 -10.08 11.63
C GLU A 26 -16.42 -9.24 10.34
N TYR A 27 -15.46 -9.52 9.44
CA TYR A 27 -15.31 -8.81 8.17
C TYR A 27 -16.07 -9.53 7.05
N SER A 28 -17.09 -8.86 6.48
CA SER A 28 -17.92 -9.43 5.41
C SER A 28 -17.17 -9.73 4.10
N SER A 29 -15.99 -9.13 3.93
CA SER A 29 -15.11 -9.34 2.78
C SER A 29 -14.27 -10.61 2.89
N ILE A 30 -14.25 -11.29 4.05
CA ILE A 30 -13.39 -12.43 4.34
C ILE A 30 -14.20 -13.73 4.41
N GLU A 31 -13.69 -14.77 3.75
CA GLU A 31 -14.14 -16.15 3.87
C GLU A 31 -12.99 -17.01 4.40
N ILE A 32 -13.19 -17.69 5.53
CA ILE A 32 -12.22 -18.67 6.03
C ILE A 32 -12.30 -19.93 5.15
N ALA A 33 -11.32 -20.08 4.27
CA ALA A 33 -11.23 -21.18 3.30
C ALA A 33 -10.64 -22.46 3.90
N GLY A 34 -9.94 -22.36 5.03
CA GLY A 34 -9.39 -23.51 5.75
C GLY A 34 -8.58 -23.11 6.98
N GLU A 35 -8.05 -24.13 7.66
CA GLU A 35 -7.08 -23.96 8.74
C GLU A 35 -5.98 -25.03 8.66
N ALA A 36 -4.82 -24.73 9.24
CA ALA A 36 -3.69 -25.64 9.33
C ALA A 36 -3.03 -25.58 10.70
N ASP A 37 -2.52 -26.72 11.17
CA ASP A 37 -1.85 -26.89 12.47
C ASP A 37 -0.32 -26.97 12.37
N SER A 38 0.21 -26.80 11.17
CA SER A 38 1.63 -26.94 10.85
C SER A 38 1.95 -26.30 9.50
N GLY A 39 3.21 -25.93 9.27
CA GLY A 39 3.64 -25.37 7.98
C GLY A 39 3.41 -26.32 6.81
N GLU A 40 3.59 -27.63 6.99
CA GLU A 40 3.30 -28.65 5.97
C GLU A 40 1.81 -28.65 5.59
N SER A 41 0.94 -28.66 6.61
CA SER A 41 -0.51 -28.60 6.42
C SER A 41 -0.91 -27.28 5.73
N ALA A 42 -0.28 -26.16 6.11
CA ALA A 42 -0.55 -24.85 5.51
C ALA A 42 -0.26 -24.83 4.00
N ILE A 43 0.84 -25.45 3.56
CA ILE A 43 1.17 -25.59 2.13
C ILE A 43 0.14 -26.48 1.42
N LEU A 44 -0.21 -27.64 1.99
CA LEU A 44 -1.17 -28.56 1.39
C LEU A 44 -2.56 -27.91 1.25
N GLN A 45 -3.04 -27.26 2.30
CA GLN A 45 -4.29 -26.53 2.31
C GLN A 45 -4.26 -25.36 1.31
N SER A 46 -3.13 -24.67 1.16
CA SER A 46 -2.99 -23.60 0.17
C SER A 46 -3.07 -24.11 -1.27
N ILE A 47 -2.49 -25.28 -1.56
CA ILE A 47 -2.61 -25.92 -2.88
C ILE A 47 -4.06 -26.35 -3.14
N GLN A 48 -4.73 -26.93 -2.14
CA GLN A 48 -6.09 -27.46 -2.28
C GLN A 48 -7.14 -26.35 -2.42
N HIS A 49 -7.07 -25.32 -1.58
CA HIS A 49 -8.10 -24.30 -1.46
C HIS A 49 -7.79 -23.02 -2.24
N SER A 50 -6.54 -22.85 -2.70
CA SER A 50 -6.06 -21.66 -3.40
C SER A 50 -6.50 -20.37 -2.69
N PRO A 51 -6.14 -20.17 -1.41
CA PRO A 51 -6.50 -18.98 -0.66
C PRO A 51 -5.85 -17.75 -1.30
N ASP A 52 -6.47 -16.59 -1.10
CA ASP A 52 -5.90 -15.31 -1.50
C ASP A 52 -4.91 -14.78 -0.42
N VAL A 53 -5.12 -15.15 0.85
CA VAL A 53 -4.28 -14.76 1.99
C VAL A 53 -4.03 -15.94 2.92
N VAL A 54 -2.81 -16.02 3.47
CA VAL A 54 -2.45 -16.94 4.54
C VAL A 54 -1.97 -16.16 5.76
N PHE A 55 -2.66 -16.32 6.89
CA PHE A 55 -2.19 -15.91 8.20
C PHE A 55 -1.39 -17.05 8.81
N LEU A 56 -0.16 -16.77 9.24
CA LEU A 56 0.83 -17.79 9.54
C LEU A 56 1.55 -17.49 10.86
N ASP A 57 1.51 -18.40 11.83
CA ASP A 57 2.43 -18.34 12.97
C ASP A 57 3.85 -18.67 12.50
N VAL A 58 4.83 -18.03 13.12
CA VAL A 58 6.25 -18.22 12.81
C VAL A 58 6.76 -19.51 13.43
N GLU A 59 6.43 -19.78 14.68
CA GLU A 59 6.82 -21.02 15.37
C GLU A 59 5.72 -22.05 15.18
N MET A 60 6.03 -23.12 14.45
CA MET A 60 5.15 -24.27 14.25
C MET A 60 6.01 -25.53 14.14
N PRO A 61 5.50 -26.70 14.58
CA PRO A 61 6.27 -27.94 14.55
C PRO A 61 6.53 -28.41 13.11
N LYS A 62 7.67 -29.12 12.96
CA LYS A 62 8.21 -29.68 11.71
C LYS A 62 8.69 -28.62 10.72
N LEU A 63 7.77 -27.84 10.16
CA LEU A 63 8.04 -26.78 9.19
C LEU A 63 7.55 -25.47 9.79
N ASN A 64 8.47 -24.55 10.03
CA ASN A 64 8.13 -23.27 10.64
C ASN A 64 7.43 -22.34 9.63
N GLY A 65 6.80 -21.28 10.12
CA GLY A 65 6.06 -20.34 9.29
C GLY A 65 6.92 -19.64 8.24
N MET A 66 8.18 -19.33 8.52
CA MET A 66 9.05 -18.65 7.56
C MET A 66 9.37 -19.56 6.36
N GLU A 67 9.63 -20.84 6.62
CA GLU A 67 9.88 -21.86 5.60
C GLU A 67 8.62 -22.17 4.80
N ALA A 68 7.46 -22.21 5.47
CA ALA A 68 6.17 -22.36 4.83
C ALA A 68 5.88 -21.16 3.90
N ALA A 69 6.06 -19.92 4.37
CA ALA A 69 5.89 -18.71 3.58
C ALA A 69 6.76 -18.73 2.32
N LYS A 70 8.03 -19.13 2.42
CA LYS A 70 8.90 -19.28 1.26
C LYS A 70 8.32 -20.24 0.22
N SER A 71 7.83 -21.39 0.67
CA SER A 71 7.25 -22.40 -0.21
C SER A 71 5.95 -21.93 -0.87
N LEU A 72 5.14 -21.15 -0.14
CA LEU A 72 3.91 -20.55 -0.65
C LEU A 72 4.16 -19.50 -1.74
N LEU A 73 5.24 -18.73 -1.63
CA LEU A 73 5.64 -17.74 -2.65
C LEU A 73 6.11 -18.37 -3.96
N GLU A 74 6.55 -19.63 -3.94
CA GLU A 74 6.97 -20.38 -5.14
C GLU A 74 5.79 -21.00 -5.90
N LEU A 75 4.55 -20.90 -5.38
CA LEU A 75 3.36 -21.38 -6.06
C LEU A 75 3.06 -20.55 -7.32
N LYS A 76 2.36 -21.18 -8.29
CA LYS A 76 1.93 -20.50 -9.54
C LYS A 76 1.07 -19.25 -9.30
N LYS A 77 0.31 -19.26 -8.20
CA LYS A 77 -0.49 -18.14 -7.70
C LYS A 77 -0.17 -18.00 -6.21
N PRO A 78 0.84 -17.21 -5.84
CA PRO A 78 1.22 -17.08 -4.44
C PRO A 78 0.15 -16.29 -3.68
N PRO A 79 -0.29 -16.76 -2.50
CA PRO A 79 -1.16 -15.98 -1.63
C PRO A 79 -0.39 -14.82 -0.99
N LEU A 80 -1.12 -13.82 -0.52
CA LEU A 80 -0.56 -12.81 0.38
C LEU A 80 -0.23 -13.45 1.73
N ILE A 81 0.92 -13.08 2.30
CA ILE A 81 1.36 -13.61 3.59
C ILE A 81 1.17 -12.54 4.68
N VAL A 82 0.53 -12.91 5.77
CA VAL A 82 0.51 -12.14 7.01
C VAL A 82 1.05 -13.02 8.12
N PHE A 83 2.09 -12.56 8.80
CA PHE A 83 2.58 -13.29 9.98
C PHE A 83 1.74 -12.90 11.19
N ALA A 84 1.33 -13.88 11.99
CA ALA A 84 0.48 -13.71 13.16
C ALA A 84 1.06 -14.52 14.32
N THR A 85 1.93 -13.92 15.13
CA THR A 85 2.82 -14.67 16.04
C THR A 85 3.02 -13.97 17.38
N ALA A 86 3.42 -14.72 18.42
CA ALA A 86 3.85 -14.15 19.70
C ALA A 86 5.31 -13.66 19.69
N TYR A 87 6.05 -13.88 18.61
CA TYR A 87 7.50 -13.69 18.56
C TYR A 87 7.91 -12.44 17.78
N PRO A 88 8.23 -11.31 18.40
CA PRO A 88 8.57 -10.07 17.69
C PRO A 88 9.92 -10.11 16.96
N GLN A 89 10.83 -11.00 17.35
CA GLN A 89 12.20 -11.03 16.81
C GLN A 89 12.26 -11.38 15.32
N PHE A 90 11.23 -12.02 14.76
CA PHE A 90 11.19 -12.42 13.35
C PHE A 90 10.57 -11.36 12.42
N ALA A 91 10.14 -10.21 12.96
CA ALA A 91 9.51 -9.14 12.15
C ALA A 91 10.44 -8.59 11.05
N ALA A 92 11.73 -8.42 11.34
CA ALA A 92 12.70 -7.98 10.33
C ALA A 92 12.88 -9.01 9.20
N GLU A 93 12.74 -10.29 9.53
CA GLU A 93 12.87 -11.39 8.58
C GLU A 93 11.60 -11.55 7.73
N ALA A 94 10.43 -11.32 8.29
CA ALA A 94 9.15 -11.31 7.57
C ALA A 94 9.11 -10.34 6.39
N PHE A 95 9.77 -9.17 6.50
CA PHE A 95 9.92 -8.24 5.38
C PHE A 95 10.63 -8.85 4.16
N ARG A 96 11.52 -9.84 4.36
CA ARG A 96 12.23 -10.52 3.26
C ARG A 96 11.32 -11.42 2.43
N TYR A 97 10.16 -11.79 2.97
CA TYR A 97 9.18 -12.66 2.34
C TYR A 97 7.99 -11.88 1.76
N GLU A 98 8.14 -10.58 1.53
CA GLU A 98 7.08 -9.71 0.99
C GLU A 98 5.75 -9.80 1.76
N ALA A 99 5.83 -10.07 3.07
CA ALA A 99 4.65 -10.13 3.92
C ALA A 99 3.91 -8.79 3.90
N VAL A 100 2.59 -8.86 3.80
CA VAL A 100 1.69 -7.70 3.81
C VAL A 100 1.68 -7.04 5.19
N ASP A 101 1.76 -7.86 6.23
CA ASP A 101 1.80 -7.37 7.60
C ASP A 101 2.40 -8.39 8.58
N TYR A 102 2.66 -7.89 9.79
CA TYR A 102 3.16 -8.66 10.92
C TYR A 102 2.36 -8.32 12.19
N LEU A 103 1.49 -9.24 12.60
CA LEU A 103 0.62 -9.13 13.76
C LEU A 103 1.24 -9.85 14.96
N LEU A 104 1.26 -9.16 16.10
CA LEU A 104 1.68 -9.74 17.37
C LEU A 104 0.49 -10.25 18.16
N LYS A 105 0.64 -11.43 18.77
CA LYS A 105 -0.31 -11.94 19.79
C LYS A 105 -0.02 -11.24 21.13
N PRO A 106 -1.05 -10.83 21.91
CA PRO A 106 -2.48 -10.88 21.59
C PRO A 106 -2.85 -9.87 20.50
N TYR A 107 -3.79 -10.24 19.62
CA TYR A 107 -4.15 -9.42 18.46
C TYR A 107 -4.83 -8.12 18.90
N ASP A 108 -4.28 -7.00 18.44
CA ASP A 108 -4.92 -5.69 18.54
C ASP A 108 -5.93 -5.54 17.41
N GLU A 109 -7.20 -5.26 17.74
CA GLU A 109 -8.29 -5.15 16.77
C GLU A 109 -8.07 -4.02 15.75
N GLU A 110 -7.49 -2.89 16.18
CA GLU A 110 -7.17 -1.76 15.29
C GLU A 110 -6.06 -2.17 14.30
N GLN A 111 -5.04 -2.87 14.79
CA GLN A 111 -3.95 -3.39 13.95
C GLN A 111 -4.48 -4.42 12.95
N LEU A 112 -5.35 -5.35 13.38
CA LEU A 112 -5.97 -6.34 12.51
C LEU A 112 -6.85 -5.67 11.45
N GLU A 113 -7.64 -4.66 11.82
CA GLU A 113 -8.46 -3.89 10.88
C GLU A 113 -7.59 -3.23 9.80
N GLN A 114 -6.46 -2.64 10.20
CA GLN A 114 -5.50 -2.06 9.25
C GLN A 114 -4.92 -3.12 8.31
N THR A 115 -4.59 -4.30 8.82
CA THR A 115 -4.11 -5.43 8.01
C THR A 115 -5.16 -5.88 7.00
N VAL A 116 -6.43 -6.03 7.41
CA VAL A 116 -7.54 -6.39 6.53
C VAL A 116 -7.74 -5.34 5.44
N LYS A 117 -7.70 -4.04 5.76
CA LYS A 117 -7.78 -2.97 4.75
C LYS A 117 -6.63 -3.02 3.72
N ARG A 118 -5.41 -3.39 4.15
CA ARG A 118 -4.26 -3.57 3.25
C ARG A 118 -4.46 -4.76 2.32
N ILE A 119 -4.97 -5.87 2.86
CA ILE A 119 -5.34 -7.09 2.12
C ILE A 119 -6.40 -6.77 1.06
N GLU A 120 -7.49 -6.11 1.44
CA GLU A 120 -8.58 -5.73 0.55
C GLU A 120 -8.09 -4.87 -0.61
N LYS A 121 -7.25 -3.87 -0.32
CA LYS A 121 -6.66 -2.98 -1.33
C LYS A 121 -5.82 -3.72 -2.38
N GLN A 122 -5.21 -4.85 -2.03
CA GLN A 122 -4.37 -5.62 -2.95
C GLN A 122 -5.17 -6.67 -3.75
N LEU A 123 -6.19 -7.28 -3.15
CA LEU A 123 -6.87 -8.44 -3.74
C LEU A 123 -8.23 -8.14 -4.36
N LEU A 124 -8.94 -7.14 -3.85
CA LEU A 124 -10.18 -6.71 -4.45
C LEU A 124 -9.81 -5.78 -5.61
N PRO A 125 -10.16 -6.13 -6.87
CA PRO A 125 -10.14 -5.14 -7.92
C PRO A 125 -11.07 -4.04 -7.45
N SER A 126 -10.53 -2.86 -7.19
CA SER A 126 -11.40 -1.72 -6.94
C SER A 126 -12.34 -1.65 -8.16
N PRO A 127 -13.68 -1.68 -8.00
CA PRO A 127 -14.43 -0.82 -8.90
C PRO A 127 -13.75 0.54 -8.72
N LEU A 128 -13.27 1.14 -9.81
CA LEU A 128 -12.84 2.53 -9.81
C LEU A 128 -13.53 3.28 -8.67
N PRO A 129 -12.81 3.71 -7.62
CA PRO A 129 -13.42 4.61 -6.67
C PRO A 129 -13.40 5.96 -7.35
N ASP A 130 -14.34 6.16 -8.27
CA ASP A 130 -15.06 7.42 -8.22
C ASP A 130 -15.78 7.42 -6.87
N THR A 131 -15.42 8.41 -6.07
CA THR A 131 -16.17 8.94 -4.93
C THR A 131 -16.23 8.09 -3.64
N GLU A 132 -15.69 8.70 -2.57
CA GLU A 132 -15.90 8.37 -1.15
C GLU A 132 -14.87 7.45 -0.46
N ILE A 133 -13.57 7.70 -0.69
CA ILE A 133 -12.75 7.99 0.51
C ILE A 133 -13.46 9.16 1.17
N SER A 134 -13.94 8.98 2.39
CA SER A 134 -14.31 10.10 3.25
C SER A 134 -13.19 11.14 3.16
N ARG A 135 -13.37 12.16 2.32
CA ARG A 135 -12.58 13.38 2.38
C ARG A 135 -12.96 13.95 3.71
N GLN A 136 -12.26 13.55 4.78
CA GLN A 136 -12.02 14.54 5.80
C GLN A 136 -11.28 15.66 5.05
N PRO A 137 -11.85 16.87 4.94
CA PRO A 137 -11.19 17.96 4.25
C PRO A 137 -9.97 18.39 5.08
N GLY A 138 -8.89 17.63 4.95
CA GLY A 138 -7.61 17.90 5.58
C GLY A 138 -6.87 18.90 4.73
N LYS A 139 -6.70 20.12 5.24
CA LYS A 139 -5.82 21.09 4.59
C LYS A 139 -4.37 20.69 4.84
N LEU A 140 -3.55 20.72 3.79
CA LEU A 140 -2.11 20.57 3.90
C LEU A 140 -1.54 21.81 4.59
N ALA A 141 -1.16 21.65 5.87
CA ALA A 141 -0.47 22.69 6.63
C ALA A 141 1.01 22.74 6.25
N VAL A 142 1.47 23.89 5.76
CA VAL A 142 2.86 24.15 5.36
C VAL A 142 3.34 25.47 5.93
N GLU A 143 4.62 25.53 6.29
CA GLU A 143 5.22 26.76 6.81
C GLU A 143 5.90 27.53 5.68
N GLY A 144 5.40 28.73 5.39
CA GLY A 144 5.94 29.66 4.40
C GLY A 144 6.12 31.03 5.05
N GLU A 145 7.24 31.71 4.80
CA GLU A 145 7.53 33.08 5.28
C GLU A 145 7.26 33.37 6.79
N GLY A 146 7.25 32.34 7.65
CA GLY A 146 7.01 32.48 9.09
C GLY A 146 5.53 32.31 9.52
N GLU A 147 4.65 31.95 8.59
CA GLU A 147 3.24 31.64 8.84
C GLU A 147 2.88 30.21 8.40
N ILE A 148 1.78 29.68 8.97
CA ILE A 148 1.22 28.39 8.59
C ILE A 148 0.14 28.62 7.53
N LEU A 149 0.43 28.16 6.31
CA LEU A 149 -0.50 28.15 5.19
C LEU A 149 -1.25 26.81 5.16
N TYR A 150 -2.57 26.89 5.01
CA TYR A 150 -3.42 25.71 4.88
C TYR A 150 -3.92 25.59 3.45
N LEU A 151 -3.36 24.65 2.69
CA LEU A 151 -3.66 24.44 1.27
C LEU A 151 -4.64 23.28 1.09
N ASP A 152 -5.59 23.42 0.18
CA ASP A 152 -6.42 22.29 -0.26
C ASP A 152 -5.62 21.42 -1.25
N PRO A 153 -5.34 20.14 -0.94
CA PRO A 153 -4.61 19.26 -1.85
C PRO A 153 -5.23 19.13 -3.25
N ALA A 154 -6.56 19.27 -3.37
CA ALA A 154 -7.24 19.22 -4.66
C ALA A 154 -6.88 20.41 -5.58
N GLN A 155 -6.39 21.53 -5.03
CA GLN A 155 -5.97 22.70 -5.80
C GLN A 155 -4.50 22.66 -6.22
N ILE A 156 -3.72 21.71 -5.69
CA ILE A 156 -2.30 21.58 -5.99
C ILE A 156 -2.12 20.78 -7.28
N LEU A 157 -1.39 21.37 -8.23
CA LEU A 157 -1.04 20.77 -9.53
C LEU A 157 0.21 19.89 -9.39
N TYR A 158 1.27 20.45 -8.85
CA TYR A 158 2.52 19.74 -8.59
C TYR A 158 3.35 20.46 -7.52
N MET A 159 4.34 19.76 -7.01
CA MET A 159 5.33 20.28 -6.09
C MET A 159 6.71 19.98 -6.65
N CYS A 160 7.63 20.94 -6.52
CA CYS A 160 9.01 20.78 -6.92
C CYS A 160 9.96 21.24 -5.83
N ARG A 161 11.24 20.94 -6.00
CA ARG A 161 12.31 21.46 -5.13
C ARG A 161 13.36 22.15 -5.97
N GLU A 162 13.56 23.43 -5.69
CA GLU A 162 14.52 24.33 -6.34
C GLU A 162 15.46 24.90 -5.28
N GLU A 163 16.78 24.82 -5.50
CA GLU A 163 17.85 25.49 -4.74
C GLU A 163 17.78 25.48 -3.20
N LYS A 164 17.06 24.49 -2.62
CA LYS A 164 16.86 24.10 -1.20
C LYS A 164 15.45 24.32 -0.66
N VAL A 165 14.59 25.11 -1.31
CA VAL A 165 13.19 25.31 -0.93
C VAL A 165 12.26 24.38 -1.72
N SER A 166 11.22 23.88 -1.09
CA SER A 166 10.15 23.18 -1.80
C SER A 166 9.13 24.22 -2.25
N GLN A 167 8.56 24.01 -3.42
CA GLN A 167 7.54 24.88 -3.97
C GLN A 167 6.28 24.08 -4.25
N ILE A 168 5.15 24.65 -3.89
CA ILE A 168 3.83 24.08 -4.12
C ILE A 168 3.13 24.94 -5.16
N ILE A 169 2.80 24.34 -6.30
CA ILE A 169 2.18 25.03 -7.43
C ILE A 169 0.71 24.65 -7.47
N THR A 170 -0.14 25.67 -7.36
CA THR A 170 -1.59 25.56 -7.53
C THR A 170 -2.02 26.24 -8.83
N LYS A 171 -3.30 26.16 -9.19
CA LYS A 171 -3.83 26.89 -10.36
C LYS A 171 -3.71 28.41 -10.24
N THR A 172 -3.70 28.94 -9.02
CA THR A 172 -3.80 30.38 -8.76
C THR A 172 -2.54 30.99 -8.18
N ALA A 173 -1.69 30.21 -7.51
CA ALA A 173 -0.53 30.71 -6.77
C ALA A 173 0.61 29.69 -6.68
N ARG A 174 1.81 30.21 -6.42
CA ARG A 174 3.04 29.47 -6.08
C ARG A 174 3.38 29.78 -4.62
N TYR A 175 3.63 28.75 -3.84
CA TYR A 175 4.01 28.86 -2.44
C TYR A 175 5.40 28.29 -2.22
N GLU A 176 6.26 29.02 -1.51
CA GLU A 176 7.58 28.53 -1.09
C GLU A 176 7.52 28.04 0.35
N VAL A 177 7.96 26.81 0.57
CA VAL A 177 7.86 26.14 1.87
C VAL A 177 9.18 25.48 2.23
N LYS A 178 9.50 25.48 3.52
CA LYS A 178 10.74 24.86 4.03
C LYS A 178 10.62 23.33 4.14
N THR A 179 9.40 22.80 4.10
CA THR A 179 9.12 21.36 4.24
C THR A 179 9.74 20.56 3.08
N PRO A 180 10.55 19.52 3.35
CA PRO A 180 11.10 18.66 2.30
C PRO A 180 10.02 17.93 1.47
N LEU A 181 10.28 17.72 0.17
CA LEU A 181 9.37 16.97 -0.71
C LEU A 181 8.98 15.58 -0.17
N LYS A 182 9.90 14.88 0.52
CA LYS A 182 9.61 13.56 1.10
C LYS A 182 8.51 13.64 2.18
N ASP A 183 8.50 14.72 2.95
CA ASP A 183 7.53 14.92 4.03
C ASP A 183 6.20 15.43 3.46
N LEU A 184 6.24 16.20 2.37
CA LEU A 184 5.03 16.57 1.62
C LEU A 184 4.40 15.33 0.97
N GLU A 185 5.22 14.44 0.40
CA GLU A 185 4.78 13.17 -0.21
C GLU A 185 4.04 12.28 0.79
N SER A 186 4.59 12.09 2.00
CA SER A 186 3.96 11.25 3.03
C SER A 186 2.63 11.83 3.54
N ARG A 187 2.54 13.15 3.69
CA ARG A 187 1.30 13.85 4.09
C ARG A 187 0.20 13.80 3.03
N LEU A 188 0.55 13.53 1.78
CA LEU A 188 -0.37 13.48 0.64
C LEU A 188 -0.70 12.05 0.20
N GLY A 189 -0.34 11.03 0.99
CA GLY A 189 -0.54 9.62 0.63
C GLY A 189 -2.00 9.20 0.41
N ALA A 190 -2.97 9.95 0.94
CA ALA A 190 -4.41 9.73 0.72
C ALA A 190 -4.97 10.41 -0.55
N TYR A 191 -4.15 11.20 -1.23
CA TYR A 191 -4.52 11.95 -2.43
C TYR A 191 -3.81 11.38 -3.67
N SER A 192 -4.26 11.77 -4.86
CA SER A 192 -3.72 11.34 -6.16
C SER A 192 -2.33 11.91 -6.48
N PHE A 193 -1.40 11.99 -5.53
CA PHE A 193 -0.04 12.46 -5.78
C PHE A 193 0.92 11.33 -6.10
N PHE A 194 1.85 11.58 -7.02
CA PHE A 194 2.90 10.64 -7.37
C PHE A 194 4.23 11.33 -7.69
N ARG A 195 5.31 10.72 -7.24
CA ARG A 195 6.66 11.21 -7.51
C ARG A 195 7.15 10.75 -8.88
N ILE A 196 7.43 11.71 -9.76
CA ILE A 196 7.90 11.44 -11.13
C ILE A 196 9.41 11.64 -11.30
N HIS A 197 10.04 12.34 -10.35
CA HIS A 197 11.46 12.65 -10.35
C HIS A 197 11.94 12.92 -8.92
N LYS A 198 13.26 12.89 -8.68
CA LYS A 198 13.81 13.22 -7.35
C LYS A 198 13.38 14.61 -6.84
N SER A 199 13.05 15.52 -7.75
CA SER A 199 12.66 16.90 -7.46
C SER A 199 11.21 17.23 -7.83
N TYR A 200 10.37 16.26 -8.22
CA TYR A 200 8.99 16.54 -8.65
C TYR A 200 7.99 15.50 -8.13
N ILE A 201 6.90 15.99 -7.56
CA ILE A 201 5.69 15.24 -7.20
C ILE A 201 4.52 15.91 -7.92
N VAL A 202 3.70 15.14 -8.61
CA VAL A 202 2.58 15.66 -9.42
C VAL A 202 1.26 15.10 -8.92
N ASN A 203 0.20 15.89 -9.05
CA ASN A 203 -1.14 15.40 -8.88
C ASN A 203 -1.60 14.73 -10.19
N LEU A 204 -1.92 13.44 -10.11
CA LEU A 204 -2.32 12.60 -11.23
C LEU A 204 -3.66 13.04 -11.84
N ASP A 205 -4.54 13.66 -11.05
CA ASP A 205 -5.85 14.15 -11.52
C ASP A 205 -5.71 15.25 -12.58
N TYR A 206 -4.55 15.91 -12.63
CA TYR A 206 -4.24 16.97 -13.59
C TYR A 206 -3.34 16.50 -14.74
N VAL A 207 -2.99 15.21 -14.82
CA VAL A 207 -2.14 14.70 -15.90
C VAL A 207 -2.95 14.58 -17.18
N SER A 208 -2.49 15.27 -18.23
CA SER A 208 -3.16 15.30 -19.53
C SER A 208 -2.48 14.42 -20.58
N LYS A 209 -1.15 14.31 -20.54
CA LYS A 209 -0.37 13.58 -21.54
C LYS A 209 0.97 13.11 -21.00
N LEU A 210 1.38 11.91 -21.42
CA LEU A 210 2.71 11.36 -21.17
C LEU A 210 3.37 11.04 -22.52
N THR A 211 4.49 11.70 -22.85
CA THR A 211 5.17 11.56 -24.14
C THR A 211 6.58 10.99 -23.95
N PRO A 212 7.01 9.99 -24.74
CA PRO A 212 8.40 9.53 -24.71
C PRO A 212 9.39 10.67 -24.99
N TRP A 213 10.52 10.66 -24.30
CA TRP A 213 11.61 11.61 -24.48
C TRP A 213 12.96 10.89 -24.62
N PHE A 214 14.04 11.64 -24.81
CA PHE A 214 15.38 11.10 -25.04
C PHE A 214 15.84 10.15 -23.90
N ASN A 215 16.60 9.11 -24.23
CA ASN A 215 17.17 8.12 -23.30
C ASN A 215 16.15 7.37 -22.41
N GLY A 216 14.93 7.12 -22.90
CA GLY A 216 13.92 6.36 -22.18
C GLY A 216 13.28 7.12 -21.00
N ALA A 217 13.57 8.42 -20.88
CA ALA A 217 12.79 9.33 -20.05
C ALA A 217 11.45 9.65 -20.72
N TYR A 218 10.53 10.22 -19.96
CA TYR A 218 9.25 10.69 -20.48
C TYR A 218 9.03 12.15 -20.07
N GLN A 219 8.16 12.84 -20.80
CA GLN A 219 7.66 14.16 -20.44
C GLN A 219 6.18 14.06 -20.09
N LEU A 220 5.82 14.66 -18.96
CA LEU A 220 4.47 14.73 -18.45
C LEU A 220 3.92 16.15 -18.66
N GLU A 221 2.73 16.25 -19.24
CA GLU A 221 2.00 17.50 -19.43
C GLU A 221 0.86 17.58 -18.43
N ILE A 222 0.82 18.66 -17.65
CA ILE A 222 -0.22 18.92 -16.64
C ILE A 222 -1.24 19.90 -17.22
N GLN A 223 -2.53 19.62 -17.02
CA GLN A 223 -3.62 20.48 -17.47
C GLN A 223 -3.51 21.86 -16.84
N GLY A 224 -3.51 22.90 -17.67
CA GLY A 224 -3.39 24.29 -17.23
C GLY A 224 -1.96 24.77 -16.99
N PHE A 225 -0.95 23.92 -17.20
CA PHE A 225 0.46 24.29 -17.08
C PHE A 225 1.19 24.10 -18.43
N LYS A 226 1.90 25.14 -18.89
CA LYS A 226 2.52 25.15 -20.22
C LYS A 226 3.82 24.35 -20.30
N GLU A 227 4.53 24.22 -19.19
CA GLU A 227 5.83 23.54 -19.19
C GLU A 227 5.66 22.04 -18.97
N LYS A 228 6.54 21.27 -19.62
CA LYS A 228 6.54 19.80 -19.53
C LYS A 228 7.48 19.36 -18.43
N LEU A 229 7.00 18.51 -17.52
CA LEU A 229 7.81 17.99 -16.44
C LEU A 229 8.53 16.70 -16.88
N SER A 230 9.83 16.64 -16.62
CA SER A 230 10.62 15.44 -16.93
C SER A 230 10.36 14.33 -15.92
N VAL A 231 10.02 13.15 -16.42
CA VAL A 231 9.82 11.92 -15.66
C VAL A 231 11.08 11.07 -15.77
N SER A 232 11.68 10.74 -14.64
CA SER A 232 12.84 9.86 -14.61
C SER A 232 12.44 8.42 -14.94
N ARG A 233 13.26 7.74 -15.74
CA ARG A 233 13.08 6.34 -16.17
C ARG A 233 12.69 5.38 -15.04
N ASN A 234 13.20 5.61 -13.83
CA ASN A 234 12.94 4.77 -12.66
C ASN A 234 11.47 4.83 -12.20
N TYR A 235 10.77 5.92 -12.51
CA TYR A 235 9.38 6.15 -12.09
C TYR A 235 8.37 5.85 -13.21
N VAL A 236 8.81 5.72 -14.46
CA VAL A 236 7.92 5.57 -15.63
C VAL A 236 7.00 4.35 -15.51
N LYS A 237 7.55 3.19 -15.13
CA LYS A 237 6.77 1.94 -15.01
C LYS A 237 5.64 2.08 -13.99
N ALA A 238 5.98 2.56 -12.79
CA ALA A 238 5.02 2.77 -11.72
C ALA A 238 4.02 3.90 -12.02
N LEU A 239 4.46 4.96 -12.69
CA LEU A 239 3.59 6.05 -13.14
C LEU A 239 2.53 5.54 -14.13
N ARG A 240 2.94 4.75 -15.13
CA ARG A 240 2.02 4.15 -16.11
C ARG A 240 0.99 3.26 -15.45
N GLN A 241 1.41 2.39 -14.52
CA GLN A 241 0.50 1.54 -13.74
C GLN A 241 -0.55 2.32 -12.93
N LYS A 242 -0.28 3.59 -12.58
CA LYS A 242 -1.24 4.46 -11.88
C LYS A 242 -2.14 5.28 -12.82
N LEU A 243 -1.75 5.45 -14.08
CA LEU A 243 -2.47 6.26 -15.07
C LEU A 243 -3.30 5.42 -16.04
N GLU A 244 -2.90 4.19 -16.30
CA GLU A 244 -3.50 3.28 -17.28
C GLU A 244 -4.51 2.35 -16.56
N LEU A 245 -5.66 2.10 -17.20
CA LEU A 245 -6.70 1.17 -16.74
C LEU A 245 -6.37 -0.28 -17.11
#